data_AF-A0A4Q3SNE9-F1
#
_entry.id   AF-A0A4Q3SNE9-F1
#
_cell.length_a   1.000
_cell.length_b   1.000
_cell.length_c   1.000
_cell.angle_alpha   90.00
_cell.angle_beta   90.00
_cell.angle_gamma   90.00
#
_symmetry.space_group_name_H-M   'P 1'
#
loop_
_entity.id
_entity.type
_entity.pdbx_description
1 polymer ?
#
loop_
_entity_poly.entity_id
_entity_poly.type
_entity_poly.pdbx_seq_one_letter_code
_entity_poly.pdbx_strand_id
1 'polypeptide(L)'
;MVESSDLHDFYIKNSEIFIDGENSLSKNEKFDGIDMMTMYRLSEFKLYLNDFGKVMFGLNNQDVAKFYSNQLPQLFRGSIDSTLKFSMVINNGYGNEIRAVYAYSRYGKGIYMEGDLSKQKLQLTEKSEAYDDQGYINAKFDGSTLDGTWTNAVKTKTFRCIAQRAW
;
A
#
# COMPACT_ATOMS: atom_id res chain seq x y z
N MET A 1 -10.35 16.02 21.97
CA MET A 1 -9.33 16.50 21.02
C MET A 1 -8.52 15.28 20.64
N VAL A 2 -8.55 14.89 19.37
CA VAL A 2 -7.68 13.82 18.87
C VAL A 2 -6.34 14.49 18.61
N GLU A 3 -5.39 14.33 19.54
CA GLU A 3 -3.99 14.62 19.24
C GLU A 3 -3.59 13.66 18.13
N SER A 4 -3.46 14.18 16.92
CA SER A 4 -2.76 13.47 15.85
C SER A 4 -1.31 13.37 16.29
N SER A 5 -0.94 12.23 16.86
CA SER A 5 0.45 11.86 17.02
C SER A 5 1.04 11.71 15.61
N ASP A 6 1.56 12.81 15.07
CA ASP A 6 2.44 12.83 13.89
C ASP A 6 3.76 12.17 14.29
N LEU A 7 3.70 10.84 14.50
CA LEU A 7 4.86 9.98 14.68
C LEU A 7 5.51 9.80 13.30
N HIS A 8 6.26 10.80 12.86
CA HIS A 8 7.13 10.65 11.71
C HIS A 8 8.50 10.17 12.18
N ASP A 9 8.79 8.88 11.95
CA ASP A 9 10.11 8.27 12.26
C ASP A 9 11.27 8.97 11.53
N PHE A 10 10.98 9.71 10.46
CA PHE A 10 11.95 10.54 9.77
C PHE A 10 11.28 11.67 8.98
N TYR A 11 12.06 12.69 8.61
CA TYR A 11 11.71 13.66 7.60
C TYR A 11 12.92 14.05 6.74
N ILE A 12 12.65 14.55 5.52
CA ILE A 12 13.67 15.01 4.58
C ILE A 12 13.58 16.53 4.48
N LYS A 13 14.73 17.19 4.58
CA LYS A 13 14.85 18.64 4.35
C LYS A 13 16.10 18.89 3.53
N ASN A 14 15.95 19.47 2.35
CA ASN A 14 17.05 19.68 1.41
C ASN A 14 17.81 18.37 1.10
N SER A 15 19.12 18.33 1.34
CA SER A 15 19.99 17.17 1.15
C SER A 15 20.27 16.45 2.47
N GLU A 16 19.34 16.50 3.42
CA GLU A 16 19.47 15.95 4.75
C GLU A 16 18.25 15.09 5.07
N ILE A 17 18.49 13.97 5.76
CA ILE A 17 17.46 13.16 6.39
C ILE A 17 17.62 13.28 7.90
N PHE A 18 16.51 13.50 8.58
CA PHE A 18 16.41 13.56 10.02
C PHE A 18 15.63 12.33 10.45
N ILE A 19 16.20 11.54 11.35
CA ILE A 19 15.60 10.31 11.86
C ILE A 19 15.28 10.51 13.33
N ASP A 20 14.04 10.25 13.70
CA ASP A 20 13.60 10.21 15.08
C ASP A 20 13.80 8.80 15.65
N GLY A 21 14.83 8.66 16.49
CA GLY A 21 15.13 7.40 17.16
C GLY A 21 14.20 7.05 18.33
N GLU A 22 13.22 7.90 18.68
CA GLU A 22 12.40 7.71 19.88
C GLU A 22 11.65 6.36 19.89
N ASN A 23 11.23 5.86 18.72
CA ASN A 23 10.59 4.54 18.60
C ASN A 23 11.53 3.34 18.82
N SER A 24 12.84 3.58 18.97
CA SER A 24 13.80 2.55 19.41
C SER A 24 13.89 2.44 20.93
N LEU A 25 13.32 3.39 21.68
CA LEU A 25 13.31 3.41 23.14
C LEU A 25 12.14 2.59 23.69
N SER A 26 12.36 1.91 24.82
CA SER A 26 11.26 1.36 25.60
C SER A 26 10.36 2.47 26.15
N LYS A 27 9.12 2.12 26.51
CA LYS A 27 8.12 3.11 26.97
C LYS A 27 8.63 4.00 28.11
N ASN A 28 9.47 3.47 29.00
CA ASN A 28 9.98 4.24 30.14
C ASN A 28 11.10 5.19 29.73
N GLU A 29 11.99 4.78 28.82
CA GLU A 29 13.13 5.58 28.35
C GLU A 29 12.71 6.81 27.54
N LYS A 30 11.51 6.78 26.93
CA LYS A 30 10.93 7.94 26.24
C LYS A 30 10.71 9.15 27.16
N PHE A 31 10.59 8.94 28.48
CA PHE A 31 10.39 10.01 29.45
C PHE A 31 11.71 10.61 29.99
N ASP A 32 12.86 10.05 29.59
CA ASP A 32 14.18 10.50 30.08
C ASP A 32 14.66 11.80 29.41
N GLY A 33 13.90 12.34 28.46
CA GLY A 33 14.22 13.60 27.77
C GLY A 33 15.44 13.52 26.86
N ILE A 34 15.80 12.30 26.41
CA ILE A 34 16.93 12.07 25.52
C ILE A 34 16.56 12.57 24.11
N ASP A 35 17.35 13.50 23.58
CA ASP A 35 17.22 13.93 22.19
C ASP A 35 17.75 12.83 21.26
N MET A 36 16.82 12.15 20.59
CA MET A 36 17.10 11.05 19.67
C MET A 36 17.12 11.51 18.19
N MET A 37 17.02 12.82 17.95
CA MET A 37 17.01 13.36 16.59
C MET A 37 18.41 13.32 15.99
N THR A 38 18.59 12.43 14.99
CA THR A 38 19.87 12.31 14.29
C THR A 38 19.73 12.79 12.85
N MET A 39 20.67 13.64 12.43
CA MET A 39 20.73 14.16 11.06
C MET A 39 21.85 13.48 10.29
N TYR A 40 21.55 13.04 9.07
CA TYR A 40 22.52 12.53 8.11
C TYR A 40 22.50 13.36 6.83
N ARG A 41 23.68 13.69 6.32
CA ARG A 41 23.83 14.39 5.04
C ARG A 41 23.80 13.40 3.89
N LEU A 42 23.30 13.84 2.74
CA LEU A 42 23.26 13.04 1.51
C LEU A 42 24.61 12.42 1.14
N SER A 43 25.72 13.12 1.42
CA SER A 43 27.07 12.58 1.18
C SER A 43 27.36 11.28 1.93
N GLU A 44 26.75 11.07 3.10
CA GLU A 44 26.97 9.92 3.98
C GLU A 44 26.18 8.70 3.54
N PHE A 45 24.98 8.89 2.95
CA PHE A 45 24.09 7.79 2.62
C PHE A 45 23.77 7.62 1.12
N LYS A 46 24.23 8.52 0.23
CA LYS A 46 23.90 8.46 -1.22
C LYS A 46 24.23 7.13 -1.89
N LEU A 47 25.23 6.41 -1.39
CA LEU A 47 25.64 5.10 -1.95
C LEU A 47 24.65 3.99 -1.63
N TYR A 48 23.80 4.17 -0.61
CA TYR A 48 22.78 3.21 -0.20
C TYR A 48 21.40 3.49 -0.82
N LEU A 49 21.26 4.60 -1.55
CA LEU A 49 19.99 4.96 -2.19
C LEU A 49 19.69 4.06 -3.38
N ASN A 50 18.46 3.53 -3.42
CA ASN A 50 17.89 2.98 -4.64
C ASN A 50 17.54 4.10 -5.63
N ASP A 51 17.09 3.75 -6.83
CA ASP A 51 16.81 4.76 -7.87
C ASP A 51 15.69 5.74 -7.49
N PHE A 52 14.68 5.28 -6.73
CA PHE A 52 13.66 6.16 -6.15
C PHE A 52 14.28 7.19 -5.20
N GLY A 53 15.11 6.74 -4.26
CA GLY A 53 15.80 7.62 -3.32
C GLY A 53 16.72 8.61 -4.04
N LYS A 54 17.44 8.18 -5.07
CA LYS A 54 18.26 9.08 -5.89
C LYS A 54 17.42 10.18 -6.55
N VAL A 55 16.23 9.86 -7.06
CA VAL A 55 15.31 10.86 -7.61
C VAL A 55 14.79 11.81 -6.53
N MET A 56 14.40 11.30 -5.36
CA MET A 56 13.92 12.12 -4.23
C MET A 56 14.95 13.15 -3.77
N PHE A 57 16.25 12.80 -3.83
CA PHE A 57 17.35 13.69 -3.47
C PHE A 57 17.95 14.46 -4.66
N GLY A 58 17.31 14.44 -5.84
CA GLY A 58 17.77 15.18 -7.03
C GLY A 58 19.12 14.70 -7.60
N LEU A 59 19.54 13.47 -7.27
CA LEU A 59 20.73 12.83 -7.82
C LEU A 59 20.46 12.17 -9.19
N ASN A 60 19.19 12.08 -9.58
CA ASN A 60 18.72 11.51 -10.83
C ASN A 60 17.53 12.32 -11.35
N ASN A 61 17.50 12.59 -12.65
CA ASN A 61 16.45 13.38 -13.32
C ASN A 61 15.30 12.51 -13.87
N GLN A 62 15.22 11.24 -13.48
CA GLN A 62 14.06 10.43 -13.81
C GLN A 62 12.81 11.01 -13.15
N ASP A 63 11.69 10.92 -13.87
CA ASP A 63 10.40 11.32 -13.35
C ASP A 63 10.01 10.43 -12.16
N VAL A 64 9.78 11.05 -11.00
CA VAL A 64 9.32 10.36 -9.78
C VAL A 64 8.00 9.61 -10.00
N ALA A 65 7.20 10.02 -11.00
CA ALA A 65 5.97 9.32 -11.38
C ALA A 65 6.19 7.90 -11.93
N LYS A 66 7.43 7.53 -12.28
CA LYS A 66 7.77 6.18 -12.75
C LYS A 66 7.96 5.16 -11.62
N PHE A 67 8.00 5.59 -10.37
CA PHE A 67 8.22 4.71 -9.22
C PHE A 67 6.88 4.39 -8.53
N TYR A 68 6.68 3.10 -8.27
CA TYR A 68 5.50 2.56 -7.60
C TYR A 68 5.97 1.62 -6.49
N SER A 69 5.18 1.52 -5.42
CA SER A 69 5.41 0.46 -4.45
C SER A 69 5.09 -0.89 -5.10
N ASN A 70 6.06 -1.81 -5.08
CA ASN A 70 5.85 -3.23 -5.41
C ASN A 70 5.44 -4.04 -4.16
N GLN A 71 5.18 -3.35 -3.05
CA GLN A 71 4.79 -3.94 -1.77
C GLN A 71 3.41 -3.44 -1.35
N LEU A 72 2.70 -4.28 -0.61
CA LEU A 72 1.44 -3.93 0.04
C LEU A 72 1.74 -3.20 1.39
N PRO A 73 0.87 -2.28 1.86
CA PRO A 73 -0.41 -1.89 1.26
C PRO A 73 -0.26 -1.10 -0.03
N GLN A 74 -1.19 -1.30 -0.98
CA GLN A 74 -1.15 -0.62 -2.27
C GLN A 74 -2.55 -0.32 -2.82
N LEU A 75 -2.69 0.85 -3.43
CA LEU A 75 -3.90 1.27 -4.15
C LEU A 75 -3.87 0.70 -5.58
N PHE A 76 -5.02 0.24 -6.06
CA PHE A 76 -5.25 -0.26 -7.41
C PHE A 76 -6.46 0.45 -8.02
N ARG A 77 -6.44 0.61 -9.34
CA ARG A 77 -7.62 1.02 -10.13
C ARG A 77 -7.86 0.01 -11.23
N GLY A 78 -9.13 -0.30 -11.47
CA GLY A 78 -9.48 -1.36 -12.40
C GLY A 78 -10.92 -1.38 -12.82
N SER A 79 -11.30 -2.51 -13.41
CA SER A 79 -12.68 -2.77 -13.82
C SER A 79 -13.06 -4.23 -13.77
N ILE A 80 -14.34 -4.48 -13.48
CA ILE A 80 -15.00 -5.75 -13.71
C ILE A 80 -15.71 -5.66 -15.06
N ASP A 81 -15.48 -6.65 -15.94
CA ASP A 81 -16.08 -6.75 -17.27
C ASP A 81 -15.89 -5.49 -18.12
N SER A 82 -14.71 -4.87 -18.01
CA SER A 82 -14.30 -3.60 -18.65
C SER A 82 -15.14 -2.35 -18.33
N THR A 83 -16.34 -2.51 -17.78
CA THR A 83 -17.37 -1.47 -17.65
C THR A 83 -17.49 -0.94 -16.22
N LEU A 84 -17.46 -1.83 -15.23
CA LEU A 84 -17.62 -1.46 -13.83
C LEU A 84 -16.29 -1.02 -13.25
N LYS A 85 -16.00 0.28 -13.29
CA LYS A 85 -14.77 0.86 -12.75
C LYS A 85 -14.79 0.89 -11.22
N PHE A 86 -13.66 0.58 -10.62
CA PHE A 86 -13.47 0.60 -9.17
C PHE A 86 -12.06 1.05 -8.78
N SER A 87 -11.93 1.49 -7.53
CA SER A 87 -10.64 1.59 -6.83
C SER A 87 -10.58 0.55 -5.74
N MET A 88 -9.40 0.01 -5.45
CA MET A 88 -9.22 -1.04 -4.45
C MET A 88 -7.93 -0.84 -3.69
N VAL A 89 -7.96 -0.93 -2.37
CA VAL A 89 -6.75 -0.98 -1.54
C VAL A 89 -6.57 -2.41 -1.09
N ILE A 90 -5.38 -2.95 -1.28
CA ILE A 90 -4.99 -4.28 -0.82
C ILE A 90 -3.92 -4.12 0.27
N ASN A 91 -4.06 -4.85 1.38
CA ASN A 91 -3.14 -4.84 2.50
C ASN A 91 -2.82 -6.28 2.96
N ASN A 92 -1.66 -6.45 3.58
CA ASN A 92 -1.27 -7.70 4.22
C ASN A 92 -2.02 -7.88 5.56
N GLY A 93 -2.52 -9.08 5.80
CA GLY A 93 -2.90 -9.59 7.11
C GLY A 93 -1.77 -10.39 7.75
N TYR A 94 -2.10 -11.38 8.60
CA TYR A 94 -1.09 -12.25 9.20
C TYR A 94 -0.67 -13.37 8.23
N GLY A 95 0.64 -13.57 8.04
CA GLY A 95 1.17 -14.59 7.14
C GLY A 95 0.86 -14.27 5.67
N ASN A 96 0.11 -15.15 5.00
CA ASN A 96 -0.32 -14.97 3.61
C ASN A 96 -1.72 -14.35 3.48
N GLU A 97 -2.35 -13.99 4.60
CA GLU A 97 -3.66 -13.35 4.62
C GLU A 97 -3.59 -12.01 3.88
N ILE A 98 -4.62 -11.74 3.08
CA ILE A 98 -4.82 -10.47 2.41
C ILE A 98 -6.17 -9.90 2.82
N ARG A 99 -6.18 -8.60 3.07
CA ARG A 99 -7.41 -7.81 3.23
C ARG A 99 -7.49 -6.81 2.11
N ALA A 100 -8.67 -6.63 1.56
CA ALA A 100 -8.91 -5.61 0.56
C ALA A 100 -10.21 -4.88 0.80
N VAL A 101 -10.27 -3.63 0.35
CA VAL A 101 -11.52 -2.88 0.25
C VAL A 101 -11.57 -2.30 -1.15
N TYR A 102 -12.64 -2.60 -1.90
CA TYR A 102 -12.87 -1.96 -3.18
C TYR A 102 -14.15 -1.12 -3.17
N ALA A 103 -14.13 0.00 -3.88
CA ALA A 103 -15.27 0.89 -4.03
C ALA A 103 -15.51 1.16 -5.52
N TYR A 104 -16.75 0.92 -5.96
CA TYR A 104 -17.17 1.31 -7.31
C TYR A 104 -17.14 2.82 -7.44
N SER A 105 -16.54 3.33 -8.51
CA SER A 105 -16.32 4.77 -8.70
C SER A 105 -17.63 5.58 -8.72
N ARG A 106 -18.76 4.95 -9.04
CA ARG A 106 -20.07 5.61 -9.09
C ARG A 106 -20.76 5.74 -7.72
N TYR A 107 -20.52 4.80 -6.81
CA TYR A 107 -21.33 4.66 -5.59
C TYR A 107 -20.55 4.94 -4.31
N GLY A 108 -19.21 4.88 -4.34
CA GLY A 108 -18.34 5.25 -3.21
C GLY A 108 -18.41 4.33 -1.98
N LYS A 109 -19.37 3.39 -1.92
CA LYS A 109 -19.45 2.40 -0.83
C LYS A 109 -18.32 1.38 -0.97
N GLY A 110 -17.51 1.27 0.07
CA GLY A 110 -16.46 0.26 0.19
C GLY A 110 -17.05 -1.11 0.47
N ILE A 111 -16.51 -2.11 -0.22
CA ILE A 111 -16.86 -3.51 -0.09
C ILE A 111 -15.62 -4.23 0.45
N TYR A 112 -15.78 -4.84 1.61
CA TYR A 112 -14.71 -5.55 2.29
C TYR A 112 -14.46 -6.93 1.64
N MET A 113 -13.19 -7.30 1.59
CA MET A 113 -12.74 -8.59 1.12
C MET A 113 -11.60 -9.13 1.97
N GLU A 114 -11.52 -10.45 2.04
CA GLU A 114 -10.45 -11.19 2.70
C GLU A 114 -10.05 -12.42 1.89
N GLY A 115 -8.82 -12.88 2.05
CA GLY A 115 -8.36 -14.12 1.42
C GLY A 115 -6.85 -14.30 1.52
N ASP A 116 -6.22 -14.83 0.48
CA ASP A 116 -4.80 -15.18 0.49
C ASP A 116 -4.06 -14.77 -0.80
N LEU A 117 -2.77 -14.49 -0.64
CA LEU A 117 -1.82 -14.36 -1.73
C LEU A 117 -0.74 -15.44 -1.60
N SER A 118 -0.74 -16.41 -2.50
CA SER A 118 0.26 -17.49 -2.52
C SER A 118 0.80 -17.71 -3.93
N LYS A 119 2.14 -17.69 -4.09
CA LYS A 119 2.82 -17.94 -5.38
C LYS A 119 2.21 -17.14 -6.56
N GLN A 120 1.99 -15.83 -6.37
CA GLN A 120 1.36 -14.92 -7.34
C GLN A 120 -0.12 -15.18 -7.62
N LYS A 121 -0.78 -16.07 -6.90
CA LYS A 121 -2.23 -16.28 -6.98
C LYS A 121 -2.90 -15.54 -5.84
N LEU A 122 -3.70 -14.53 -6.18
CA LEU A 122 -4.57 -13.82 -5.26
C LEU A 122 -5.95 -14.46 -5.29
N GLN A 123 -6.46 -14.82 -4.12
CA GLN A 123 -7.83 -15.24 -3.89
C GLN A 123 -8.44 -14.30 -2.87
N LEU A 124 -9.58 -13.70 -3.20
CA LEU A 124 -10.33 -12.85 -2.28
C LEU A 124 -11.80 -13.23 -2.30
N THR A 125 -12.43 -13.13 -1.15
CA THR A 125 -13.86 -13.34 -0.96
C THR A 125 -14.49 -12.01 -0.57
N GLU A 126 -15.50 -11.59 -1.34
CA GLU A 126 -16.34 -10.44 -1.07
C GLU A 126 -17.29 -10.75 0.09
N LYS A 127 -17.33 -9.87 1.10
CA LYS A 127 -18.18 -10.03 2.27
C LYS A 127 -19.33 -9.02 2.28
N SER A 128 -20.52 -9.49 2.64
CA SER A 128 -21.65 -8.62 3.00
C SER A 128 -21.41 -7.93 4.34
N GLU A 129 -22.28 -6.99 4.74
CA GLU A 129 -22.26 -6.41 6.08
C GLU A 129 -22.49 -7.45 7.20
N ALA A 130 -23.16 -8.55 6.86
CA ALA A 130 -23.39 -9.69 7.75
C ALA A 130 -22.27 -10.76 7.66
N TYR A 131 -21.18 -10.48 6.92
CA TYR A 131 -20.06 -11.39 6.67
C TYR A 131 -20.38 -12.64 5.84
N ASP A 132 -21.52 -12.64 5.15
CA ASP A 132 -21.82 -13.67 4.15
C ASP A 132 -20.97 -13.47 2.89
N ASP A 133 -20.57 -14.58 2.27
CA ASP A 133 -19.86 -14.56 0.99
C ASP A 133 -20.80 -14.10 -0.15
N GLN A 134 -20.37 -13.09 -0.92
CA GLN A 134 -21.15 -12.52 -2.03
C GLN A 134 -20.48 -12.70 -3.39
N GLY A 135 -19.17 -12.95 -3.40
CA GLY A 135 -18.40 -13.09 -4.61
C GLY A 135 -16.94 -13.42 -4.32
N TYR A 136 -16.21 -13.77 -5.38
CA TYR A 136 -14.85 -14.26 -5.29
C TYR A 136 -14.01 -13.64 -6.40
N ILE A 137 -12.83 -13.15 -6.07
CA ILE A 137 -11.79 -12.77 -7.03
C ILE A 137 -10.74 -13.86 -7.04
N ASN A 138 -10.41 -14.33 -8.24
CA ASN A 138 -9.27 -15.20 -8.49
C ASN A 138 -8.39 -14.52 -9.53
N ALA A 139 -7.20 -14.06 -9.14
CA ALA A 139 -6.34 -13.28 -10.01
C ALA A 139 -4.86 -13.68 -9.88
N LYS A 140 -4.10 -13.46 -10.96
CA LYS A 140 -2.65 -13.48 -10.91
C LYS A 140 -2.14 -12.10 -10.51
N PHE A 141 -1.22 -12.04 -9.56
CA PHE A 141 -0.54 -10.83 -9.10
C PHE A 141 0.95 -10.85 -9.46
N ASP A 142 1.39 -9.91 -10.29
CA ASP A 142 2.80 -9.77 -10.67
C ASP A 142 3.58 -8.71 -9.87
N GLY A 143 2.95 -8.14 -8.84
CA GLY A 143 3.48 -7.00 -8.06
C GLY A 143 2.88 -5.65 -8.45
N SER A 144 2.34 -5.53 -9.66
CA SER A 144 1.78 -4.28 -10.19
C SER A 144 0.39 -4.45 -10.80
N THR A 145 0.08 -5.63 -11.33
CA THR A 145 -1.15 -5.90 -12.05
C THR A 145 -1.83 -7.11 -11.43
N LEU A 146 -3.15 -7.02 -11.34
CA LEU A 146 -4.03 -8.14 -11.07
C LEU A 146 -4.87 -8.41 -12.32
N ASP A 147 -4.80 -9.65 -12.82
CA ASP A 147 -5.57 -10.11 -13.97
C ASP A 147 -6.21 -11.46 -13.65
N GLY A 148 -7.52 -11.58 -13.86
CA GLY A 148 -8.27 -12.78 -13.53
C GLY A 148 -9.78 -12.62 -13.64
N THR A 149 -10.51 -13.22 -12.69
CA THR A 149 -11.97 -13.24 -12.71
C THR A 149 -12.57 -12.76 -11.40
N TRP A 150 -13.73 -12.12 -11.51
CA TRP A 150 -14.68 -11.94 -10.42
C TRP A 150 -15.87 -12.85 -10.68
N THR A 151 -16.30 -13.59 -9.67
CA THR A 151 -17.38 -14.57 -9.75
C THR A 151 -18.37 -14.35 -8.62
N ASN A 152 -19.66 -14.38 -8.90
CA ASN A 152 -20.70 -14.49 -7.87
C ASN A 152 -21.61 -15.69 -8.17
N ALA A 153 -22.68 -15.86 -7.40
CA ALA A 153 -23.63 -16.96 -7.57
C ALA A 153 -24.28 -17.07 -8.97
N VAL A 154 -24.26 -16.00 -9.76
CA VAL A 154 -25.01 -15.91 -11.03
C VAL A 154 -24.08 -15.86 -12.25
N LYS A 155 -22.88 -15.27 -12.12
CA LYS A 155 -22.01 -15.01 -13.27
C LYS A 155 -20.54 -14.91 -12.89
N THR A 156 -19.71 -15.20 -13.88
CA THR A 156 -18.27 -14.95 -13.88
C THR A 156 -17.95 -13.85 -14.88
N LYS A 157 -17.10 -12.90 -14.48
CA LYS A 157 -16.69 -11.75 -15.29
C LYS A 157 -15.18 -11.58 -15.23
N THR A 158 -14.61 -10.93 -16.24
CA THR A 158 -13.20 -10.55 -16.22
C THR A 158 -12.95 -9.50 -15.15
N PHE A 159 -11.78 -9.58 -14.53
CA PHE A 159 -11.32 -8.68 -13.49
C PHE A 159 -9.90 -8.24 -13.82
N ARG A 160 -9.68 -6.94 -13.87
CA ARG A 160 -8.33 -6.40 -14.07
C ARG A 160 -8.14 -5.09 -13.32
N CYS A 161 -7.05 -4.96 -12.59
CA CYS A 161 -6.63 -3.70 -12.00
C CYS A 161 -5.11 -3.52 -11.98
N ILE A 162 -4.68 -2.26 -11.92
CA ILE A 162 -3.28 -1.85 -11.98
C ILE A 162 -2.99 -0.98 -10.76
N ALA A 163 -1.85 -1.26 -10.12
CA ALA A 163 -1.30 -0.51 -9.01
C ALA A 163 -1.20 0.97 -9.37
N GLN A 164 -1.59 1.81 -8.43
CA GLN A 164 -1.54 3.26 -8.54
C GLN A 164 -0.47 3.77 -7.58
N ARG A 165 0.10 4.92 -7.90
CA ARG A 165 0.92 5.64 -6.93
C ARG A 165 0.02 6.11 -5.76
N ALA A 166 0.43 5.81 -4.53
CA ALA A 166 -0.08 6.50 -3.36
C ALA A 166 0.44 7.95 -3.40
N TRP A 167 -0.49 8.91 -3.32
CA TRP A 167 -0.20 10.34 -3.36
C TRP A 167 0.23 10.83 -1.99
#